data_AF-A0A1Y1N8J7-F1
#
_entry.id   AF-A0A1Y1N8J7-F1
#
_cell.length_a   1.000
_cell.length_b   1.000
_cell.length_c   1.000
_cell.angle_alpha   90.00
_cell.angle_beta   90.00
_cell.angle_gamma   90.00
#
_symmetry.space_group_name_H-M   'P 1'
#
loop_
_entity.id
_entity.type
_entity.pdbx_description
1 polymer ?
#
loop_
_entity_poly.entity_id
_entity_poly.type
_entity_poly.pdbx_seq_one_letter_code
_entity_poly.pdbx_strand_id
1 'polypeptide(L)'
;RSRRPQSTNATSVGSRSGRSSAYGKDFQQHLADYNVHMNNRRSKALNATEMQSELALERASLSPSQFSESDFEEFCRKNEDSAFESEVITSVLPILCGNSSIHNKQNVLFTELEPITNSDAVKPKPDFFDGARLGDLDQNIRNDEGILPAAIPTKHPNVPVVPNFFLEVKGPDGNA
;
A
#
# COMPACT_ATOMS: atom_id res chain seq x y z
N ARG A 1 -59.91 -28.84 -16.90
CA ARG A 1 -58.92 -28.00 -17.62
C ARG A 1 -57.61 -28.07 -16.84
N SER A 2 -56.73 -29.02 -17.17
CA SER A 2 -55.49 -29.30 -16.42
C SER A 2 -54.34 -28.44 -16.96
N ARG A 3 -53.63 -27.71 -16.10
CA ARG A 3 -52.47 -26.87 -16.46
C ARG A 3 -51.18 -27.66 -16.24
N ARG A 4 -50.45 -27.91 -17.33
CA ARG A 4 -49.10 -28.50 -17.36
C ARG A 4 -48.07 -27.42 -16.97
N PRO A 5 -47.08 -27.68 -16.10
CA PRO A 5 -46.03 -26.70 -15.84
C PRO A 5 -45.06 -26.64 -17.02
N GLN A 6 -44.71 -25.43 -17.45
CA GLN A 6 -43.66 -25.19 -18.44
C GLN A 6 -42.29 -25.41 -17.79
N SER A 7 -41.44 -26.17 -18.48
CA SER A 7 -40.01 -26.33 -18.16
C SER A 7 -39.31 -24.99 -18.30
N THR A 8 -38.63 -24.55 -17.24
CA THR A 8 -37.74 -23.38 -17.24
C THR A 8 -36.37 -23.80 -17.77
N ASN A 9 -35.92 -23.13 -18.84
CA ASN A 9 -34.59 -23.32 -19.41
C ASN A 9 -33.50 -23.08 -18.37
N ALA A 10 -32.46 -23.91 -18.40
CA ALA A 10 -31.29 -23.80 -17.55
C ALA A 10 -30.62 -22.43 -17.77
N THR A 11 -30.54 -21.64 -16.71
CA THR A 11 -29.75 -20.41 -16.68
C THR A 11 -28.29 -20.78 -16.95
N SER A 12 -27.74 -20.28 -18.06
CA SER A 12 -26.31 -20.31 -18.31
C SER A 12 -25.60 -19.76 -17.07
N VAL A 13 -24.78 -20.60 -16.44
CA VAL A 13 -23.91 -20.18 -15.35
C VAL A 13 -22.87 -19.28 -15.98
N GLY A 14 -23.15 -17.97 -16.03
CA GLY A 14 -22.14 -16.98 -16.35
C GLY A 14 -20.96 -17.23 -15.43
N SER A 15 -19.77 -17.40 -16.02
CA SER A 15 -18.55 -17.55 -15.23
C SER A 15 -18.45 -16.31 -14.34
N ARG A 16 -18.76 -16.48 -13.06
CA ARG A 16 -18.39 -15.49 -12.06
C ARG A 16 -16.86 -15.47 -12.13
N SER A 17 -16.30 -14.44 -12.76
CA SER A 17 -14.92 -14.05 -12.50
C SER A 17 -14.83 -13.96 -10.98
N GLY A 18 -14.20 -14.94 -10.36
CA GLY A 18 -14.02 -14.93 -8.92
C GLY A 18 -13.30 -13.64 -8.59
N ARG A 19 -13.82 -12.86 -7.62
CA ARG A 19 -13.11 -11.68 -7.12
C ARG A 19 -11.67 -12.12 -6.86
N SER A 20 -10.74 -11.56 -7.61
CA SER A 20 -9.33 -11.83 -7.41
C SER A 20 -8.97 -11.17 -6.08
N SER A 21 -9.06 -11.94 -4.99
CA SER A 21 -8.54 -11.48 -3.72
C SER A 21 -7.02 -11.44 -3.84
N ALA A 22 -6.36 -10.54 -3.11
CA ALA A 22 -4.90 -10.52 -3.02
C ALA A 22 -4.31 -11.86 -2.55
N TYR A 23 -5.14 -12.74 -2.00
CA TYR A 23 -4.81 -14.08 -1.49
C TYR A 23 -5.28 -15.22 -2.41
N GLY A 24 -5.85 -14.90 -3.57
CA GLY A 24 -6.32 -15.87 -4.54
C GLY A 24 -5.19 -16.43 -5.40
N LYS A 25 -5.30 -17.70 -5.81
CA LYS A 25 -4.31 -18.33 -6.71
C LYS A 25 -4.18 -17.61 -8.06
N ASP A 26 -5.23 -16.90 -8.46
CA ASP A 26 -5.29 -16.18 -9.73
C ASP A 26 -4.77 -14.72 -9.62
N PHE A 27 -4.36 -14.27 -8.42
CA PHE A 27 -3.95 -12.89 -8.19
C PHE A 27 -2.72 -12.49 -9.02
N GLN A 28 -1.76 -13.39 -9.17
CA GLN A 28 -0.58 -13.14 -9.99
C GLN A 28 -0.95 -12.97 -11.48
N GLN A 29 -1.88 -13.78 -11.99
CA GLN A 29 -2.35 -13.65 -13.37
C GLN A 29 -3.14 -12.36 -13.56
N HIS A 30 -4.01 -12.02 -12.60
CA HIS A 30 -4.73 -10.74 -12.58
C HIS A 30 -3.77 -9.56 -12.67
N LEU A 31 -2.70 -9.54 -11.87
CA LEU A 31 -1.71 -8.45 -11.97
C LEU A 31 -1.01 -8.42 -13.33
N ALA A 32 -0.68 -9.57 -13.92
CA ALA A 32 -0.11 -9.65 -15.26
C ALA A 32 -1.07 -9.14 -16.35
N ASP A 33 -2.36 -9.46 -16.26
CA ASP A 33 -3.39 -9.02 -17.21
C ASP A 33 -3.55 -7.49 -17.25
N TYR A 34 -3.19 -6.81 -16.16
CA TYR A 34 -3.19 -5.34 -16.03
C TYR A 34 -1.78 -4.73 -16.09
N ASN A 35 -0.79 -5.46 -16.65
CA ASN A 35 0.59 -5.00 -16.83
C ASN A 35 1.31 -4.59 -15.53
N VAL A 36 0.89 -5.12 -14.38
CA VAL A 36 1.60 -4.94 -13.11
C VAL A 36 2.69 -6.01 -13.02
N HIS A 37 3.92 -5.59 -13.31
CA HIS A 37 5.07 -6.49 -13.32
C HIS A 37 5.54 -6.78 -11.89
N MET A 38 5.38 -8.03 -11.45
CA MET A 38 6.02 -8.48 -10.23
C MET A 38 7.53 -8.60 -10.40
N ASN A 39 8.28 -8.23 -9.36
CA ASN A 39 9.73 -8.39 -9.32
C ASN A 39 10.11 -9.88 -9.34
N ASN A 40 10.33 -10.41 -10.53
CA ASN A 40 10.89 -11.72 -10.76
C ASN A 40 12.07 -11.59 -11.74
N ARG A 41 12.94 -12.59 -11.81
CA ARG A 41 14.15 -12.55 -12.67
C ARG A 41 13.87 -12.23 -14.15
N ARG A 42 12.64 -12.43 -14.62
CA ARG A 42 12.19 -12.21 -16.00
C ARG A 42 11.51 -10.85 -16.23
N SER A 43 11.23 -10.11 -15.15
CA SER A 43 10.50 -8.84 -15.16
C SER A 43 11.40 -7.70 -14.67
N LYS A 44 12.50 -7.43 -15.37
CA LYS A 44 13.28 -6.21 -15.11
C LYS A 44 12.72 -5.06 -15.93
N ALA A 45 12.57 -3.89 -15.30
CA ALA A 45 12.27 -2.66 -16.02
C ALA A 45 13.35 -2.39 -17.08
N LEU A 46 12.96 -1.83 -18.23
CA LEU A 46 13.90 -1.54 -19.34
C LEU A 46 15.03 -0.62 -18.90
N ASN A 47 14.76 0.29 -17.97
CA ASN A 47 15.69 1.25 -17.38
C ASN A 47 16.30 0.78 -16.05
N ALA A 48 16.21 -0.51 -15.70
CA ALA A 48 16.69 -1.02 -14.41
C ALA A 48 18.18 -0.73 -14.17
N THR A 49 19.02 -0.82 -15.20
CA THR A 49 20.46 -0.52 -15.09
C THR A 49 20.72 0.96 -14.81
N GLU A 50 20.00 1.85 -15.49
CA GLU A 50 20.10 3.31 -15.30
C GLU A 50 19.70 3.69 -13.86
N MET A 51 18.54 3.23 -13.39
CA MET A 51 18.08 3.48 -12.02
C MET A 51 19.08 2.96 -10.98
N GLN A 52 19.66 1.77 -11.19
CA GLN A 52 20.68 1.21 -10.30
C GLN A 52 21.97 2.05 -10.31
N SER A 53 22.39 2.55 -11.47
CA SER A 53 23.54 3.45 -11.58
C SER A 53 23.29 4.77 -10.85
N GLU A 54 22.10 5.36 -10.98
CA GLU A 54 21.73 6.58 -10.26
C GLU A 54 21.68 6.38 -8.73
N LEU A 55 21.10 5.27 -8.27
CA LEU A 55 21.03 4.93 -6.84
C LEU A 55 22.41 4.63 -6.24
N ALA A 56 23.37 4.19 -7.04
CA ALA A 56 24.74 3.92 -6.62
C ALA A 56 25.60 5.20 -6.53
N LEU A 57 25.14 6.34 -7.07
CA LEU A 57 25.84 7.61 -6.90
C LEU A 57 25.83 8.00 -5.42
N GLU A 58 27.00 8.43 -4.91
CA GLU A 58 27.09 8.98 -3.56
C GLU A 58 26.13 10.15 -3.43
N ARG A 59 25.12 9.99 -2.57
CA ARG A 59 24.25 11.09 -2.16
C ARG A 59 24.93 11.74 -0.98
N ALA A 60 25.12 13.05 -1.03
CA ALA A 60 25.56 13.80 0.14
C ALA A 60 24.61 13.47 1.30
N SER A 61 25.11 12.77 2.32
CA SER A 61 24.37 12.55 3.56
C SER A 61 24.10 13.92 4.15
N LEU A 62 22.86 14.42 4.02
CA LEU A 62 22.50 15.79 4.41
C LEU A 62 22.53 16.02 5.94
N SER A 63 22.91 15.02 6.73
CA SER A 63 23.22 15.20 8.14
C SER A 63 24.22 14.15 8.62
N PRO A 64 25.05 14.46 9.64
CA PRO A 64 25.66 13.43 10.47
C PRO A 64 24.58 12.48 10.98
N SER A 65 24.87 11.18 11.11
CA SER A 65 23.94 10.27 11.80
C SER A 65 23.71 10.80 13.22
N GLN A 66 22.52 11.34 13.47
CA GLN A 66 22.08 11.74 14.81
C GLN A 66 21.53 10.55 15.60
N PHE A 67 21.52 9.37 14.98
CA PHE A 67 21.09 8.13 15.60
C PHE A 67 22.30 7.51 16.31
N SER A 68 22.25 7.48 17.64
CA SER A 68 23.35 6.98 18.47
C SER A 68 23.37 5.44 18.46
N GLU A 69 24.52 4.86 18.84
CA GLU A 69 24.62 3.40 19.04
C GLU A 69 23.60 2.90 20.06
N SER A 70 23.36 3.67 21.13
CA SER A 70 22.33 3.33 22.13
C SER A 70 20.91 3.36 21.57
N ASP A 71 20.60 4.27 20.65
CA ASP A 71 19.28 4.29 19.99
C ASP A 71 19.12 3.06 19.08
N PHE A 72 20.21 2.62 18.44
CA PHE A 72 20.23 1.41 17.63
C PHE A 72 20.09 0.14 18.47
N GLU A 73 20.79 0.04 19.60
CA GLU A 73 20.59 -1.06 20.55
C GLU A 73 19.17 -1.10 21.11
N GLU A 74 18.57 0.06 21.41
CA GLU A 74 17.18 0.14 21.84
C GLU A 74 16.19 -0.33 20.76
N PHE A 75 16.42 0.07 19.51
CA PHE A 75 15.68 -0.43 18.35
C PHE A 75 15.75 -1.95 18.25
N CYS A 76 16.96 -2.51 18.27
CA CYS A 76 17.18 -3.96 18.18
C CYS A 76 16.43 -4.70 19.28
N ARG A 77 16.57 -4.26 20.54
CA ARG A 77 15.88 -4.88 21.68
C ARG A 77 14.36 -4.83 21.53
N LYS A 78 13.77 -3.68 21.21
CA LYS A 78 12.30 -3.57 21.03
C LYS A 78 11.79 -4.43 19.88
N ASN A 79 12.58 -4.55 18.82
CA ASN A 79 12.24 -5.40 17.69
C ASN A 79 12.30 -6.90 18.06
N GLU A 80 13.33 -7.32 18.80
CA GLU A 80 13.49 -8.71 19.28
C GLU A 80 12.43 -9.10 20.31
N ASP A 81 12.05 -8.16 21.20
CA ASP A 81 11.06 -8.38 22.25
C ASP A 81 9.60 -8.37 21.73
N SER A 82 9.36 -7.85 20.52
CA SER A 82 8.02 -7.75 19.94
C SER A 82 7.51 -9.11 19.46
N ALA A 83 6.43 -9.62 20.05
CA ALA A 83 5.79 -10.87 19.65
C ALA A 83 4.69 -10.67 18.60
N PHE A 84 4.05 -9.50 18.59
CA PHE A 84 2.90 -9.21 17.74
C PHE A 84 3.11 -7.99 16.85
N GLU A 85 2.41 -7.94 15.71
CA GLU A 85 2.42 -6.80 14.80
C GLU A 85 2.07 -5.49 15.51
N SER A 86 1.09 -5.51 16.42
CA SER A 86 0.73 -4.33 17.23
C SER A 86 1.85 -3.84 18.13
N GLU A 87 2.72 -4.73 18.62
CA GLU A 87 3.89 -4.35 19.43
C GLU A 87 4.96 -3.73 18.56
N VAL A 88 5.18 -4.24 17.35
CA VAL A 88 6.07 -3.61 16.35
C VAL A 88 5.58 -2.20 16.02
N ILE A 89 4.27 -2.04 15.75
CA ILE A 89 3.66 -0.73 15.45
C ILE A 89 3.83 0.26 16.61
N THR A 90 3.73 -0.20 17.85
CA THR A 90 3.75 0.71 19.02
C THR A 90 5.13 0.95 19.59
N SER A 91 6.09 0.03 19.40
CA SER A 91 7.42 0.08 20.04
C SER A 91 8.55 0.38 19.06
N VAL A 92 8.50 -0.18 17.85
CA VAL A 92 9.57 -0.09 16.84
C VAL A 92 9.31 1.07 15.87
N LEU A 93 8.08 1.17 15.36
CA LEU A 93 7.71 2.18 14.37
C LEU A 93 7.98 3.63 14.84
N PRO A 94 7.73 4.02 16.11
CA PRO A 94 8.08 5.37 16.57
C PRO A 94 9.57 5.69 16.46
N ILE A 95 10.45 4.70 16.63
CA ILE A 95 11.90 4.88 16.45
C ILE A 95 12.21 5.16 14.98
N LEU A 96 11.60 4.42 14.07
CA LEU A 96 11.76 4.62 12.62
C LEU A 96 11.22 5.98 12.16
N CYS A 97 10.09 6.43 12.71
CA CYS A 97 9.54 7.75 12.42
C CYS A 97 10.39 8.89 13.00
N GLY A 98 11.16 8.62 14.06
CA GLY A 98 11.91 9.61 14.81
C GLY A 98 11.03 10.77 15.29
N ASN A 99 11.63 11.96 15.36
CA ASN A 99 10.92 13.19 15.76
C ASN A 99 10.24 13.92 14.60
N SER A 100 9.85 13.19 13.55
CA SER A 100 9.23 13.77 12.37
C SER A 100 7.87 14.40 12.69
N SER A 101 7.63 15.62 12.19
CA SER A 101 6.32 16.27 12.23
C SER A 101 5.48 16.02 10.98
N ILE A 102 5.89 15.07 10.13
CA ILE A 102 5.15 14.71 8.91
C ILE A 102 3.79 14.13 9.32
N HIS A 103 2.73 14.63 8.68
CA HIS A 103 1.37 14.20 8.95
C HIS A 103 1.18 12.74 8.52
N ASN A 104 0.69 11.90 9.43
CA ASN A 104 0.61 10.46 9.22
C ASN A 104 -0.63 9.83 9.88
N LYS A 105 -0.99 8.63 9.45
CA LYS A 105 -2.03 7.79 10.03
C LYS A 105 -1.66 6.32 9.94
N GLN A 106 -2.39 5.52 10.71
CA GLN A 106 -2.24 4.07 10.77
C GLN A 106 -3.58 3.42 10.49
N ASN A 107 -3.58 2.24 9.85
CA ASN A 107 -4.74 1.37 9.77
C ASN A 107 -6.00 2.00 9.12
N VAL A 108 -5.83 2.92 8.18
CA VAL A 108 -6.94 3.57 7.45
C VAL A 108 -7.16 2.88 6.11
N LEU A 109 -8.38 2.43 5.84
CA LEU A 109 -8.75 1.85 4.56
C LEU A 109 -8.86 2.95 3.50
N PHE A 110 -8.16 2.80 2.37
CA PHE A 110 -8.24 3.75 1.28
C PHE A 110 -9.45 3.47 0.42
N THR A 111 -10.46 4.33 0.51
CA THR A 111 -11.76 4.12 -0.13
C THR A 111 -11.91 4.80 -1.47
N GLU A 112 -11.14 5.87 -1.70
CA GLU A 112 -11.32 6.78 -2.83
C GLU A 112 -10.27 6.59 -3.94
N LEU A 113 -9.18 5.86 -3.68
CA LEU A 113 -8.17 5.65 -4.70
C LEU A 113 -8.72 4.85 -5.88
N GLU A 114 -8.39 5.30 -7.08
CA GLU A 114 -8.66 4.54 -8.30
C GLU A 114 -7.82 3.25 -8.28
N PRO A 115 -8.44 2.08 -8.53
CA PRO A 115 -7.69 0.83 -8.56
C PRO A 115 -6.66 0.80 -9.69
N ILE A 116 -5.44 0.32 -9.39
CA ILE A 116 -4.39 0.10 -10.41
C ILE A 116 -4.76 -0.97 -11.45
N THR A 117 -5.75 -1.82 -11.14
CA THR A 117 -6.23 -2.88 -12.05
C THR A 117 -7.69 -2.62 -12.43
N ASN A 118 -8.63 -3.12 -11.64
CA ASN A 118 -10.06 -2.91 -11.84
C ASN A 118 -10.81 -2.76 -10.52
N SER A 119 -12.13 -2.61 -10.59
CA SER A 119 -13.01 -2.45 -9.44
C SER A 119 -13.01 -3.63 -8.44
N ASP A 120 -12.49 -4.79 -8.82
CA ASP A 120 -12.37 -5.96 -7.93
C ASP A 120 -11.09 -5.94 -7.08
N ALA A 121 -10.15 -5.03 -7.36
CA ALA A 121 -8.92 -4.90 -6.60
C ALA A 121 -9.20 -4.67 -5.11
N VAL A 122 -8.35 -5.27 -4.26
CA VAL A 122 -8.42 -5.05 -2.82
C VAL A 122 -8.05 -3.60 -2.52
N LYS A 123 -8.90 -2.92 -1.75
CA LYS A 123 -8.62 -1.58 -1.24
C LYS A 123 -7.49 -1.67 -0.21
N PRO A 124 -6.39 -0.91 -0.36
CA PRO A 124 -5.27 -1.00 0.55
C PRO A 124 -5.63 -0.42 1.92
N LYS A 125 -5.03 -1.00 2.97
CA LYS A 125 -5.12 -0.53 4.34
C LYS A 125 -3.74 -0.64 5.00
N PRO A 126 -2.83 0.30 4.69
CA PRO A 126 -1.48 0.28 5.26
C PRO A 126 -1.51 0.36 6.79
N ASP A 127 -0.59 -0.37 7.43
CA ASP A 127 -0.38 -0.27 8.88
C ASP A 127 0.06 1.13 9.26
N PHE A 128 0.85 1.78 8.41
CA PHE A 128 1.24 3.17 8.52
C PHE A 128 1.42 3.82 7.15
N PHE A 129 1.09 5.11 7.07
CA PHE A 129 1.42 5.94 5.91
C PHE A 129 1.52 7.40 6.31
N ASP A 130 2.35 8.13 5.57
CA ASP A 130 2.48 9.57 5.71
C ASP A 130 1.89 10.32 4.51
N GLY A 131 1.88 11.65 4.56
CA GLY A 131 1.47 12.48 3.45
C GLY A 131 1.32 13.96 3.82
N ALA A 132 0.74 14.73 2.91
CA ALA A 132 0.44 16.14 3.11
C ALA A 132 -0.92 16.34 3.81
N ARG A 133 -1.14 17.52 4.38
CA ARG A 133 -2.52 17.95 4.72
C ARG A 133 -3.19 18.42 3.44
N LEU A 134 -4.50 18.24 3.34
CA LEU A 134 -5.26 18.72 2.18
C LEU A 134 -5.06 20.23 1.93
N GLY A 135 -4.96 21.02 3.00
CA GLY A 135 -4.72 22.47 2.91
C GLY A 135 -3.33 22.85 2.37
N ASP A 136 -2.35 21.95 2.43
CA ASP A 136 -0.98 22.19 1.96
C ASP A 136 -0.87 21.98 0.43
N LEU A 137 -1.87 21.35 -0.19
CA LEU A 137 -1.89 21.15 -1.64
C LEU A 137 -2.18 22.46 -2.38
N ASP A 138 -1.43 22.66 -3.46
CA ASP A 138 -1.70 23.74 -4.42
C ASP A 138 -3.15 23.67 -4.93
N GLN A 139 -3.74 24.84 -5.15
CA GLN A 139 -5.14 24.92 -5.55
C GLN A 139 -5.40 24.24 -6.90
N ASN A 140 -4.43 24.22 -7.82
CA ASN A 140 -4.58 23.53 -9.10
C ASN A 140 -4.68 22.02 -8.90
N ILE A 141 -3.83 21.45 -8.03
CA ILE A 141 -3.86 20.02 -7.69
C ILE A 141 -5.19 19.65 -7.01
N ARG A 142 -5.67 20.51 -6.10
CA ARG A 142 -6.95 20.30 -5.41
C ARG A 142 -8.18 20.33 -6.32
N ASN A 143 -8.07 20.99 -7.48
CA ASN A 143 -9.16 21.12 -8.45
C ASN A 143 -8.99 20.19 -9.66
N ASP A 144 -7.92 19.41 -9.72
CA ASP A 144 -7.65 18.49 -10.83
C ASP A 144 -8.34 17.14 -10.59
N GLU A 145 -9.51 16.96 -11.21
CA GLU A 145 -10.30 15.74 -11.11
C GLU A 145 -9.56 14.48 -11.59
N GLY A 146 -8.50 14.60 -12.40
CA GLY A 146 -7.67 13.49 -12.82
C GLY A 146 -6.64 13.07 -11.78
N ILE A 147 -6.20 13.99 -10.91
CA ILE A 147 -5.20 13.72 -9.87
C ILE A 147 -5.84 13.24 -8.57
N LEU A 148 -6.99 13.81 -8.18
CA LEU A 148 -7.61 13.51 -6.88
C LEU A 148 -7.84 11.99 -6.67
N PRO A 149 -8.31 11.20 -7.65
CA PRO A 149 -8.49 9.76 -7.48
C PRO A 149 -7.18 8.99 -7.32
N ALA A 150 -6.03 9.55 -7.71
CA ALA A 150 -4.71 8.94 -7.50
C ALA A 150 -4.06 9.41 -6.19
N ALA A 151 -4.49 10.55 -5.64
CA ALA A 151 -3.80 11.25 -4.57
C ALA A 151 -4.55 11.26 -3.23
N ILE A 152 -5.88 11.19 -3.23
CA ILE A 152 -6.70 11.33 -2.02
C ILE A 152 -7.17 9.94 -1.57
N PRO A 153 -6.65 9.40 -0.46
CA PRO A 153 -6.97 8.04 -0.05
C PRO A 153 -8.39 7.90 0.52
N THR A 154 -8.90 8.94 1.18
CA THR A 154 -10.21 8.93 1.86
C THR A 154 -10.90 10.28 1.78
N LYS A 155 -12.22 10.32 2.02
CA LYS A 155 -12.96 11.58 2.21
C LYS A 155 -12.75 12.24 3.57
N HIS A 156 -11.98 11.64 4.47
CA HIS A 156 -11.84 12.13 5.83
C HIS A 156 -10.83 13.29 5.88
N PRO A 157 -11.23 14.51 6.31
CA PRO A 157 -10.43 15.72 6.13
C PRO A 157 -9.11 15.73 6.90
N ASN A 158 -9.01 14.93 7.97
CA ASN A 158 -7.82 14.83 8.82
C ASN A 158 -6.88 13.65 8.45
N VAL A 159 -7.17 12.92 7.37
CA VAL A 159 -6.29 11.85 6.86
C VAL A 159 -5.30 12.45 5.85
N PRO A 160 -4.02 12.04 5.87
CA PRO A 160 -3.05 12.50 4.88
C PRO A 160 -3.51 12.27 3.44
N VAL A 161 -3.17 13.20 2.56
CA VAL A 161 -3.32 13.10 1.10
C VAL A 161 -1.94 13.00 0.46
N VAL A 162 -1.89 12.67 -0.84
CA VAL A 162 -0.66 12.36 -1.59
C VAL A 162 0.31 11.50 -0.79
N PRO A 163 -0.15 10.31 -0.33
CA PRO A 163 0.71 9.51 0.51
C PRO A 163 1.93 9.03 -0.27
N ASN A 164 3.11 9.21 0.31
CA ASN A 164 4.39 8.98 -0.35
C ASN A 164 5.16 7.82 0.30
N PHE A 165 5.07 7.69 1.62
CA PHE A 165 5.58 6.54 2.35
C PHE A 165 4.42 5.70 2.89
N PHE A 166 4.51 4.38 2.67
CA PHE A 166 3.58 3.38 3.19
C PHE A 166 4.40 2.25 3.80
N LEU A 167 3.86 1.69 4.87
CA LEU A 167 4.49 0.60 5.60
C LEU A 167 3.44 -0.46 5.95
N GLU A 168 3.82 -1.70 5.66
CA GLU A 168 3.19 -2.92 6.16
C GLU A 168 4.22 -3.58 7.07
N VAL A 169 3.80 -3.90 8.29
CA VAL A 169 4.63 -4.59 9.27
C VAL A 169 4.14 -6.01 9.47
N LYS A 170 5.07 -6.87 9.86
CA LYS A 170 4.76 -8.23 10.28
C LYS A 170 5.49 -8.53 11.57
N GLY A 171 4.92 -9.42 12.38
CA GLY A 171 5.62 -9.98 13.52
C GLY A 171 6.84 -10.80 13.08
N PRO A 172 7.72 -11.20 14.03
CA PRO A 172 8.96 -11.92 13.73
C PRO A 172 8.77 -13.20 12.90
N ASP A 173 7.64 -13.90 13.11
CA ASP A 173 7.31 -15.13 12.40
C ASP A 173 6.71 -14.90 11.00
N GLY A 174 6.61 -13.65 10.55
CA GLY A 174 6.04 -13.30 9.25
C GLY A 174 4.55 -13.60 9.11
N ASN A 175 3.88 -13.95 10.21
CA ASN A 175 2.45 -14.22 10.23
C ASN A 175 1.67 -12.90 10.12
N ALA A 176 0.71 -12.88 9.20
CA ALA A 176 -0.24 -11.80 8.97
C ALA A 176 -1.54 -12.03 9.76
#